data_AF-D5EU38-F1
#
_entry.id   AF-D5EU38-F1
#
_cell.length_a   1.000
_cell.length_b   1.000
_cell.length_c   1.000
_cell.angle_alpha   90.00
_cell.angle_beta   90.00
_cell.angle_gamma   90.00
#
_symmetry.space_group_name_H-M   'P 1'
#
loop_
_entity.id
_entity.type
_entity.pdbx_description
1 polymer ?
#
loop_
_entity_poly.entity_id
_entity_poly.type
_entity_poly.pdbx_seq_one_letter_code
_entity_poly.pdbx_strand_id
1 'polypeptide(L)'
;MKKIILPILAILILTACGETKTRQEINRRKAALVEKQATELKKAQAELWKTDSLLQLTNQKFDSLTKEVEAHKQALKATPEELTALTQLRIKRDSIRTQYEALGLKIRYIHKKQKEK
;
A
#
# COMPACT_ATOMS: atom_id res chain seq x y z
N MET A 1 -60.59 12.68 -26.33
CA MET A 1 -59.13 12.41 -26.29
C MET A 1 -58.45 12.71 -24.93
N LYS A 2 -59.19 12.98 -23.84
CA LYS A 2 -58.58 13.25 -22.51
C LYS A 2 -58.44 12.01 -21.59
N LYS A 3 -59.11 10.90 -21.92
CA LYS A 3 -59.19 9.71 -21.03
C LYS A 3 -58.00 8.74 -21.13
N ILE A 4 -57.16 8.86 -22.17
CA ILE A 4 -56.02 7.95 -22.41
C ILE A 4 -54.69 8.56 -21.93
N ILE A 5 -54.65 9.87 -21.67
CA ILE A 5 -53.44 10.59 -21.25
C ILE A 5 -53.09 10.29 -19.77
N LEU A 6 -54.10 10.09 -18.92
CA LEU A 6 -53.91 9.81 -17.50
C LEU A 6 -53.15 8.50 -17.19
N PRO A 7 -53.48 7.33 -17.79
CA PRO A 7 -52.78 6.08 -17.48
C PRO A 7 -51.35 6.06 -18.01
N ILE A 8 -51.07 6.73 -19.14
CA ILE A 8 -49.72 6.79 -19.73
C ILE A 8 -48.79 7.64 -18.85
N LEU A 9 -49.29 8.75 -18.30
CA LEU A 9 -48.53 9.59 -17.38
C LEU A 9 -48.20 8.87 -16.06
N ALA A 10 -49.12 8.04 -15.54
CA ALA A 10 -48.89 7.26 -14.32
C ALA A 10 -47.81 6.17 -14.50
N ILE A 11 -47.76 5.51 -15.66
CA ILE A 11 -46.74 4.49 -15.97
C ILE A 11 -45.35 5.11 -16.14
N LEU A 12 -45.27 6.32 -16.72
CA LEU A 12 -44.02 7.10 -16.81
C LEU A 12 -43.52 7.56 -15.44
N ILE A 13 -44.41 7.93 -14.51
CA ILE A 13 -44.04 8.32 -13.14
C ILE A 13 -43.56 7.12 -12.30
N LEU A 14 -44.15 5.92 -12.51
CA LEU A 14 -43.73 4.68 -11.83
C LEU A 14 -42.35 4.17 -12.28
N THR A 15 -41.94 4.49 -13.50
CA THR A 15 -40.59 4.18 -14.01
C THR A 15 -39.56 5.29 -13.75
N ALA A 16 -40.02 6.50 -13.40
CA ALA A 16 -39.17 7.64 -13.06
C ALA A 16 -38.74 7.71 -11.58
N CYS A 17 -39.47 7.05 -10.66
CA CYS A 17 -39.22 7.12 -9.23
C CYS A 17 -38.75 5.77 -8.65
N GLY A 18 -37.48 5.44 -8.83
CA GLY A 18 -36.85 4.33 -8.11
C GLY A 18 -35.47 3.99 -8.65
N GLU A 19 -34.43 4.24 -7.86
CA GLU A 19 -33.11 3.72 -8.18
C GLU A 19 -33.22 2.18 -8.21
N THR A 20 -32.98 1.56 -9.37
CA THR A 20 -33.12 0.10 -9.51
C THR A 20 -32.23 -0.59 -8.47
N LYS A 21 -32.67 -1.74 -7.94
CA LYS A 21 -31.90 -2.54 -6.96
C LYS A 21 -30.44 -2.73 -7.40
N THR A 22 -30.22 -2.92 -8.71
CA THR A 22 -28.90 -3.02 -9.34
C THR A 22 -28.07 -1.75 -9.21
N ARG A 23 -28.67 -0.57 -9.41
CA ARG A 23 -27.97 0.71 -9.31
C ARG A 23 -27.63 1.07 -7.85
N GLN A 24 -28.52 0.77 -6.90
CA GLN A 24 -28.23 0.89 -5.46
C GLN A 24 -27.03 0.01 -5.06
N GLU A 25 -26.98 -1.22 -5.54
CA GLU A 25 -25.87 -2.15 -5.27
C GLU A 25 -24.55 -1.65 -5.89
N ILE A 26 -24.58 -1.10 -7.12
CA ILE A 26 -23.41 -0.48 -7.74
C ILE A 26 -22.90 0.69 -6.89
N ASN A 27 -23.79 1.56 -6.40
CA ASN A 27 -23.41 2.69 -5.55
C ASN A 27 -22.80 2.23 -4.22
N ARG A 28 -23.37 1.20 -3.59
CA ARG A 28 -22.80 0.58 -2.36
C ARG A 28 -21.40 0.06 -2.60
N ARG A 29 -21.15 -0.64 -3.70
CA ARG A 29 -19.81 -1.14 -4.05
C ARG A 29 -18.82 -0.02 -4.31
N LYS A 30 -19.25 1.06 -4.97
CA LYS A 30 -18.42 2.25 -5.18
C LYS A 30 -18.02 2.91 -3.86
N ALA A 31 -18.98 3.08 -2.94
CA ALA A 31 -18.72 3.63 -1.61
C ALA A 31 -17.76 2.74 -0.81
N ALA A 32 -18.02 1.43 -0.75
CA ALA A 32 -17.15 0.46 -0.09
C ALA A 32 -15.73 0.45 -0.68
N LEU A 33 -15.59 0.63 -2.01
CA LEU A 33 -14.28 0.72 -2.65
C LEU A 33 -13.52 1.99 -2.22
N VAL A 34 -14.20 3.13 -2.05
CA VAL A 34 -13.56 4.36 -1.53
C VAL A 34 -13.03 4.12 -0.12
N GLU A 35 -13.87 3.57 0.75
CA GLU A 35 -13.50 3.29 2.14
C GLU A 35 -12.32 2.31 2.21
N LYS A 36 -12.38 1.21 1.46
CA LYS A 36 -11.27 0.24 1.37
C LYS A 36 -9.98 0.89 0.93
N GLN A 37 -10.01 1.74 -0.10
CA GLN A 37 -8.81 2.45 -0.57
C GLN A 37 -8.23 3.37 0.50
N ALA A 38 -9.07 4.08 1.25
CA ALA A 38 -8.62 4.94 2.35
C ALA A 38 -8.01 4.15 3.51
N THR A 39 -8.62 3.03 3.89
CA THR A 39 -8.11 2.15 4.95
C THR A 39 -6.78 1.50 4.55
N GLU A 40 -6.67 0.98 3.33
CA GLU A 40 -5.43 0.41 2.82
C GLU A 40 -4.31 1.45 2.69
N LEU A 41 -4.65 2.70 2.34
CA LEU A 41 -3.68 3.80 2.30
C LEU A 41 -3.10 4.06 3.69
N LYS A 42 -3.95 4.25 4.70
CA LYS A 42 -3.53 4.48 6.09
C LYS A 42 -2.67 3.33 6.61
N LYS A 43 -3.09 2.10 6.33
CA LYS A 43 -2.32 0.89 6.71
C LYS A 43 -0.94 0.89 6.06
N ALA A 44 -0.86 1.13 4.75
CA ALA A 44 0.41 1.15 4.03
C ALA A 44 1.33 2.27 4.50
N GLN A 45 0.80 3.46 4.80
CA GLN A 45 1.57 4.59 5.35
C GLN A 45 2.14 4.26 6.73
N ALA A 46 1.33 3.70 7.63
CA ALA A 46 1.78 3.31 8.96
C ALA A 46 2.85 2.20 8.91
N GLU A 47 2.69 1.24 7.99
CA GLU A 47 3.67 0.18 7.77
C GLU A 47 4.96 0.73 7.17
N LEU A 48 4.87 1.66 6.21
CA LEU A 48 6.04 2.32 5.61
C LEU A 48 6.88 3.03 6.67
N TRP A 49 6.26 3.77 7.60
CA TRP A 49 6.98 4.45 8.68
C TRP A 49 7.74 3.47 9.59
N LYS A 50 7.13 2.34 9.94
CA LYS A 50 7.79 1.30 10.74
C LYS A 50 8.97 0.70 9.98
N THR A 51 8.76 0.36 8.70
CA THR A 51 9.80 -0.23 7.85
C THR A 51 10.94 0.74 7.60
N ASP A 52 10.66 2.03 7.41
CA ASP A 52 11.68 3.09 7.27
C ASP A 52 12.55 3.18 8.52
N SER A 53 11.94 3.25 9.71
CA SER A 53 12.68 3.27 10.98
C SER A 53 13.56 2.03 11.15
N LEU A 54 13.03 0.85 10.82
CA LEU A 54 13.79 -0.40 10.87
C LEU A 54 14.95 -0.41 9.86
N LEU A 55 14.75 0.13 8.66
CA LEU A 55 15.76 0.24 7.63
C LEU A 55 16.90 1.16 8.09
N GLN A 56 16.57 2.32 8.67
CA GLN A 56 17.55 3.27 9.22
C GLN A 56 18.43 2.62 10.29
N LEU A 57 17.82 1.93 11.26
CA LEU A 57 18.55 1.21 12.31
C LEU A 57 19.44 0.10 11.73
N THR A 58 18.93 -0.64 10.73
CA THR A 58 19.67 -1.72 10.10
C THR A 58 20.84 -1.18 9.27
N ASN A 59 20.66 -0.04 8.59
CA ASN A 59 21.74 0.63 7.87
C ASN A 59 22.85 1.09 8.82
N GLN A 60 22.50 1.75 9.94
CA GLN A 60 23.48 2.15 10.94
C GLN A 60 24.28 0.95 11.47
N LYS A 61 23.59 -0.15 11.81
CA LYS A 61 24.26 -1.37 12.26
C LYS A 61 25.17 -1.96 11.18
N PHE A 62 24.71 -1.98 9.93
CA PHE A 62 25.48 -2.49 8.81
C PHE A 62 26.74 -1.66 8.55
N ASP A 63 26.62 -0.33 8.59
CA ASP A 63 27.74 0.58 8.37
C ASP A 63 28.79 0.46 9.48
N SER A 64 28.37 0.36 10.73
CA SER A 64 29.29 0.13 11.86
C SER A 64 30.03 -1.20 11.72
N LEU A 65 29.30 -2.30 11.49
CA LEU A 65 29.92 -3.62 11.34
C LEU A 65 30.83 -3.68 10.11
N THR A 66 30.45 -3.02 9.00
CA THR A 66 31.30 -2.94 7.81
C THR A 66 32.63 -2.28 8.13
N LYS A 67 32.63 -1.16 8.86
CA LYS A 67 33.87 -0.46 9.26
C LYS A 67 34.76 -1.34 10.13
N GLU A 68 34.20 -2.03 11.11
CA GLU A 68 34.93 -2.94 12.00
C GLU A 68 35.54 -4.10 11.20
N VAL A 69 34.75 -4.77 10.36
CA VAL A 69 35.20 -5.89 9.56
C VAL A 69 36.26 -5.47 8.53
N GLU A 70 36.12 -4.32 7.89
CA GLU A 70 37.14 -3.80 6.96
C GLU A 70 38.45 -3.45 7.69
N ALA A 71 38.38 -2.89 8.90
CA ALA A 71 39.58 -2.68 9.71
C ALA A 71 40.25 -4.02 10.08
N HIS A 72 39.48 -5.04 10.45
CA HIS A 72 40.01 -6.38 10.73
C HIS A 72 40.59 -7.04 9.48
N LYS A 73 39.99 -6.85 8.29
CA LYS A 73 40.53 -7.35 7.02
C LYS A 73 41.88 -6.72 6.70
N GLN A 74 41.99 -5.40 6.84
CA GLN A 74 43.25 -4.68 6.64
C GLN A 74 44.35 -5.14 7.61
N ALA A 75 43.96 -5.46 8.85
CA ALA A 75 44.85 -6.01 9.86
C ALA A 75 45.11 -7.53 9.70
N LEU A 76 44.54 -8.19 8.69
CA LEU A 76 44.57 -9.65 8.48
C LEU A 76 44.07 -10.47 9.70
N LYS A 77 43.09 -9.92 10.44
CA LYS A 77 42.48 -10.49 11.64
C LYS A 77 40.98 -10.77 11.51
N ALA A 78 40.40 -10.54 10.34
CA ALA A 78 38.97 -10.77 10.12
C ALA A 78 38.62 -12.25 10.32
N THR A 79 37.58 -12.51 11.12
CA THR A 79 37.14 -13.87 11.41
C THR A 79 36.04 -14.33 10.45
N PRO A 80 35.90 -15.66 10.21
CA PRO A 80 34.78 -16.19 9.42
C PRO A 80 33.41 -15.81 10.00
N GLU A 81 33.28 -15.73 11.31
CA GLU A 81 32.06 -15.35 12.02
C GLU A 81 31.66 -13.90 11.71
N GLU A 82 32.62 -12.98 11.71
CA GLU A 82 32.43 -11.58 11.35
C GLU A 82 31.96 -11.40 9.91
N LEU A 83 32.59 -12.09 8.97
CA LEU A 83 32.23 -12.07 7.55
C LEU A 83 30.82 -12.65 7.33
N THR A 84 30.48 -13.71 8.07
CA THR A 84 29.16 -14.34 8.03
C THR A 84 28.09 -13.39 8.60
N ALA A 85 28.36 -12.77 9.75
CA ALA A 85 27.48 -11.80 10.38
C ALA A 85 27.21 -10.59 9.47
N LEU A 86 28.26 -10.07 8.82
CA LEU A 86 28.14 -8.98 7.85
C LEU A 86 27.26 -9.37 6.66
N THR A 87 27.45 -10.59 6.13
CA THR A 87 26.66 -11.11 5.01
C THR A 87 25.19 -11.28 5.38
N GLN A 88 24.89 -11.86 6.55
CA GLN A 88 23.53 -12.02 7.05
C GLN A 88 22.84 -10.67 7.26
N LEU A 89 23.57 -9.70 7.82
CA LEU A 89 23.04 -8.36 8.05
C LEU A 89 22.75 -7.64 6.72
N ARG A 90 23.60 -7.81 5.70
CA ARG A 90 23.35 -7.32 4.33
C ARG A 90 22.04 -7.88 3.77
N ILE A 91 21.84 -9.20 3.84
CA ILE A 91 20.63 -9.86 3.35
C ILE A 91 19.40 -9.31 4.07
N LYS A 92 19.47 -9.17 5.39
CA LYS A 92 18.38 -8.60 6.19
C LYS A 92 18.05 -7.18 5.76
N ARG A 93 19.06 -6.32 5.61
CA ARG A 93 18.90 -4.94 5.14
C ARG A 93 18.21 -4.88 3.77
N ASP A 94 18.67 -5.69 2.82
CA ASP A 94 18.16 -5.69 1.45
C ASP A 94 16.70 -6.19 1.40
N SER A 95 16.33 -7.15 2.25
CA SER A 95 14.95 -7.58 2.43
C SER A 95 14.06 -6.43 2.96
N ILE A 96 14.50 -5.71 3.99
CA ILE A 96 13.77 -4.57 4.55
C ILE A 96 13.63 -3.45 3.50
N ARG A 97 14.70 -3.16 2.76
CA ARG A 97 14.69 -2.17 1.67
C ARG A 97 13.65 -2.53 0.60
N THR A 98 13.59 -3.79 0.21
CA THR A 98 12.60 -4.27 -0.76
C THR A 98 11.16 -4.05 -0.25
N GLN A 99 10.90 -4.31 1.03
CA GLN A 99 9.61 -4.05 1.65
C GLN A 99 9.26 -2.55 1.66
N TYR A 100 10.23 -1.69 2.00
CA TYR A 100 10.07 -0.24 1.96
C TYR A 100 9.66 0.24 0.55
N GLU A 101 10.38 -0.20 -0.48
CA GLU A 101 10.11 0.17 -1.87
C GLU A 101 8.72 -0.33 -2.34
N ALA A 102 8.35 -1.56 -1.97
CA ALA A 102 7.04 -2.14 -2.28
C ALA A 102 5.89 -1.36 -1.63
N LEU A 103 6.04 -0.95 -0.36
CA LEU A 103 5.05 -0.12 0.34
C LEU A 103 4.92 1.25 -0.30
N GLY A 104 6.03 1.89 -0.68
CA GLY A 104 6.03 3.13 -1.44
C GLY A 104 5.30 3.01 -2.78
N LEU A 105 5.50 1.91 -3.51
CA LEU A 105 4.77 1.60 -4.75
C LEU A 105 3.27 1.41 -4.49
N LYS A 106 2.88 0.67 -3.44
CA LYS A 106 1.48 0.46 -3.07
C LYS A 106 0.78 1.78 -2.79
N ILE A 107 1.41 2.68 -2.03
CA ILE A 107 0.86 4.02 -1.73
C ILE A 107 0.65 4.83 -3.03
N ARG A 108 1.66 4.88 -3.90
CA ARG A 108 1.56 5.57 -5.21
C ARG A 108 0.42 5.00 -6.06
N TYR A 109 0.27 3.68 -6.09
CA TYR A 109 -0.79 3.02 -6.84
C TYR A 109 -2.18 3.35 -6.28
N ILE A 110 -2.36 3.36 -4.96
CA ILE A 110 -3.62 3.75 -4.33
C ILE A 110 -3.96 5.21 -4.68
N HIS A 111 -3.02 6.14 -4.57
CA HIS A 111 -3.23 7.53 -4.98
C HIS A 111 -3.61 7.65 -6.46
N LYS A 112 -2.95 6.89 -7.35
CA LYS A 112 -3.32 6.83 -8.78
C LYS A 112 -4.77 6.39 -8.94
N LYS A 113 -5.19 5.32 -8.26
CA LYS A 113 -6.57 4.80 -8.33
C LYS A 113 -7.62 5.72 -7.71
N GLN A 114 -7.24 6.54 -6.74
CA GLN A 114 -8.13 7.56 -6.18
C GLN A 114 -8.32 8.74 -7.14
N LYS A 115 -7.31 9.08 -7.97
CA LYS A 115 -7.40 10.12 -9.00
C LYS A 115 -8.17 9.70 -10.26
N GLU A 116 -8.27 8.40 -10.52
CA GLU A 116 -9.02 7.84 -11.67
C GLU A 116 -10.55 7.77 -11.42
N LYS A 117 -11.00 8.08 -10.20
CA LYS A 117 -12.43 8.17 -9.84
C LYS A 117 -12.96 9.59 -10.05
#